data_AF-A0A371EP71-F1
#
_entry.id   AF-A0A371EP71-F1
#
_cell.length_a   1.000
_cell.length_b   1.000
_cell.length_c   1.000
_cell.angle_alpha   90.00
_cell.angle_beta   90.00
_cell.angle_gamma   90.00
#
_symmetry.space_group_name_H-M   'P 1'
#
loop_
_entity.id
_entity.type
_entity.pdbx_description
1 polymer ?
#
loop_
_entity_poly.entity_id
_entity_poly.type
_entity_poly.pdbx_seq_one_letter_code
_entity_poly.pdbx_strand_id
1 'polypeptide(L)'
;MEHKRKLKEEYGIEPWTFIQKVGDAVFIPAGCPHQVRNLKSCIKVALDFVSPENVGECFRLTEEFRTLPINHGSTEDKLEVKKMTIYAMQDVIGKLEEARISYHYM
;
A
#
# COMPACT_ATOMS: atom_id res chain seq x y z
N MET A 1 8.47 17.37 -19.64
CA MET A 1 9.62 17.62 -18.75
C MET A 1 9.43 18.88 -17.94
N GLU A 2 8.84 19.93 -18.50
CA GLU A 2 8.60 21.19 -17.80
C GLU A 2 7.89 21.04 -16.44
N HIS A 3 6.83 20.23 -16.34
CA HIS A 3 6.14 20.00 -15.06
C HIS A 3 7.03 19.37 -13.97
N LYS A 4 7.98 18.50 -14.35
CA LYS A 4 8.92 17.87 -13.39
C LYS A 4 9.97 18.87 -12.91
N ARG A 5 10.45 19.72 -13.83
CA ARG A 5 11.36 20.82 -13.51
C ARG A 5 10.71 21.79 -12.53
N LYS A 6 9.47 22.21 -12.78
CA LYS A 6 8.69 23.05 -11.87
C LYS A 6 8.46 22.41 -10.51
N LEU A 7 8.13 21.12 -10.44
CA LEU A 7 8.00 20.40 -9.15
C LEU A 7 9.27 20.51 -8.29
N LYS A 8 10.45 20.38 -8.91
CA LYS A 8 11.72 20.52 -8.21
C LYS A 8 11.99 21.96 -7.79
N GLU A 9 11.81 22.92 -8.69
CA GLU A 9 12.12 24.33 -8.46
C GLU A 9 11.18 25.01 -7.46
N GLU A 10 9.88 24.73 -7.54
CA GLU A 10 8.86 25.37 -6.72
C GLU A 10 8.62 24.65 -5.39
N TYR A 11 8.77 23.31 -5.36
CA TYR A 11 8.41 22.49 -4.19
C TYR A 11 9.55 21.61 -3.66
N GLY A 12 10.73 21.60 -4.30
CA GLY A 12 11.83 20.72 -3.90
C GLY A 12 11.57 19.23 -4.14
N ILE A 13 10.51 18.88 -4.87
CA ILE A 13 10.10 17.50 -5.12
C ILE A 13 10.83 16.98 -6.36
N GLU A 14 11.64 15.93 -6.19
CA GLU A 14 12.34 15.25 -7.30
C GLU A 14 11.57 14.00 -7.75
N PRO A 15 10.92 14.02 -8.93
CA PRO A 15 10.20 12.86 -9.44
C PRO A 15 11.14 11.88 -10.17
N TRP A 16 11.03 10.60 -9.83
CA TRP A 16 11.79 9.52 -10.48
C TRP A 16 11.04 8.97 -11.68
N THR A 17 11.76 8.47 -12.69
CA THR A 17 11.14 7.89 -13.89
C THR A 17 11.95 6.73 -14.42
N PHE A 18 11.27 5.63 -14.71
CA PHE A 18 11.85 4.43 -15.30
C PHE A 18 10.87 3.83 -16.32
N ILE A 19 11.39 2.92 -17.15
CA ILE A 19 10.61 2.22 -18.17
C ILE A 19 10.39 0.79 -17.69
N GLN A 20 9.13 0.40 -17.51
CA GLN A 20 8.75 -1.00 -17.30
C GLN A 20 8.70 -1.73 -18.65
N LYS A 21 9.39 -2.86 -18.77
CA LYS A 21 9.40 -3.76 -19.94
C LYS A 21 8.52 -4.99 -19.69
N VAL A 22 8.27 -5.76 -20.75
CA VAL A 22 7.56 -7.05 -20.64
C VAL A 22 8.38 -7.99 -19.75
N GLY A 23 7.72 -8.56 -18.73
CA GLY A 23 8.36 -9.43 -17.73
C GLY A 23 8.77 -8.72 -16.44
N ASP A 24 8.83 -7.38 -16.43
CA ASP A 24 9.20 -6.62 -15.22
C ASP A 24 8.04 -6.59 -14.22
N ALA A 25 8.34 -6.92 -12.96
CA ALA A 25 7.50 -6.60 -11.81
C ALA A 25 7.96 -5.28 -11.19
N VAL A 26 7.00 -4.43 -10.84
CA VAL A 26 7.27 -3.12 -10.21
C VAL A 26 6.58 -3.09 -8.86
N PHE A 27 7.36 -2.90 -7.80
CA PHE A 27 6.83 -2.69 -6.45
C PHE A 27 6.72 -1.20 -6.17
N ILE A 28 5.52 -0.76 -5.82
CA ILE A 28 5.25 0.62 -5.40
C ILE A 28 4.94 0.59 -3.90
N PRO A 29 5.74 1.25 -3.04
CA PRO A 29 5.49 1.28 -1.61
C PRO A 29 4.18 2.00 -1.24
N ALA A 30 3.64 1.68 -0.07
CA ALA A 30 2.49 2.37 0.49
C ALA A 30 2.74 3.89 0.56
N GLY A 31 1.75 4.68 0.14
CA GLY A 31 1.82 6.14 0.18
C GLY A 31 2.66 6.79 -0.92
N CYS A 32 3.30 6.02 -1.81
CA CYS A 32 4.10 6.55 -2.91
C CYS A 32 3.21 7.08 -4.05
N PRO A 33 3.15 8.42 -4.28
CA PRO A 33 2.38 8.97 -5.39
C PRO A 33 3.08 8.60 -6.71
N HIS A 34 2.33 8.02 -7.64
CA HIS A 34 2.88 7.58 -8.91
C HIS A 34 1.92 7.84 -10.07
N GLN A 35 2.49 7.98 -11.26
CA GLN A 35 1.75 8.15 -12.50
C GLN A 35 2.30 7.19 -13.56
N VAL A 36 1.40 6.56 -14.32
CA VAL A 36 1.75 5.63 -15.38
C VAL A 36 1.35 6.21 -16.72
N ARG A 37 2.22 6.07 -17.73
CA ARG A 37 1.92 6.35 -19.13
C ARG A 37 2.33 5.16 -19.99
N ASN A 38 1.38 4.65 -20.78
CA ASN A 38 1.66 3.61 -21.77
C ASN A 38 2.40 4.23 -22.97
N LEU A 39 3.60 3.74 -23.26
CA LEU A 39 4.39 4.19 -24.42
C LEU A 39 4.04 3.43 -25.71
N LYS A 40 3.41 2.26 -25.57
CA LYS A 40 2.89 1.39 -26.63
C LYS A 40 1.59 0.75 -26.12
N SER A 41 0.89 -0.01 -26.97
CA SER A 41 -0.20 -0.88 -26.50
C SER A 41 0.35 -1.90 -25.50
N CYS A 42 -0.22 -1.92 -24.30
CA CYS A 42 0.24 -2.75 -23.19
C CYS A 42 -0.95 -3.32 -22.40
N ILE A 43 -0.79 -4.52 -21.87
CA ILE A 43 -1.66 -5.10 -20.84
C ILE A 43 -0.82 -5.23 -19.57
N LYS A 44 -1.39 -4.88 -18.42
CA LYS A 44 -0.76 -5.08 -17.11
C LYS A 44 -1.74 -5.73 -16.14
N VAL A 45 -1.19 -6.47 -15.18
CA VAL A 45 -1.90 -6.95 -14.00
C VAL A 45 -1.30 -6.22 -12.79
N ALA A 46 -2.14 -5.76 -11.89
CA ALA A 46 -1.74 -5.12 -10.64
C ALA A 46 -2.53 -5.75 -9.50
N LEU A 47 -1.87 -5.89 -8.36
CA LEU A 47 -2.45 -6.35 -7.11
C LEU A 47 -1.92 -5.47 -5.99
N ASP A 48 -2.82 -5.00 -5.15
CA ASP A 48 -2.47 -4.28 -3.93
C ASP A 48 -2.39 -5.28 -2.77
N PHE A 49 -1.42 -5.09 -1.87
CA PHE A 49 -1.26 -5.91 -0.67
C PHE A 49 -0.78 -5.05 0.51
N VAL A 50 -1.04 -5.53 1.73
CA VAL A 50 -0.53 -4.92 2.96
C VAL A 50 0.62 -5.75 3.49
N SER A 51 1.79 -5.14 3.59
CA SER A 51 2.97 -5.73 4.24
C SER A 51 3.01 -5.33 5.72
N PRO A 52 3.45 -6.22 6.64
CA PRO A 52 3.61 -5.89 8.06
C PRO A 52 4.39 -4.60 8.31
N GLU A 53 5.46 -4.38 7.54
CA GLU A 53 6.35 -3.22 7.62
C GLU A 53 5.64 -1.89 7.32
N ASN A 54 4.56 -1.93 6.53
CA ASN A 54 3.85 -0.74 6.07
C ASN A 54 2.45 -0.61 6.69
N VAL A 55 2.05 -1.46 7.63
CA VAL A 55 0.70 -1.40 8.25
C VAL A 55 0.44 -0.02 8.84
N GLY A 56 1.40 0.60 9.53
CA GLY A 56 1.26 1.94 10.09
C GLY A 56 0.95 3.01 9.04
N GLU A 57 1.69 3.00 7.92
CA GLU A 57 1.44 3.92 6.80
C GLU A 57 0.10 3.66 6.13
N CYS A 58 -0.28 2.40 5.95
CA CYS A 58 -1.60 2.04 5.44
C CYS A 58 -2.73 2.57 6.34
N PHE A 59 -2.60 2.48 7.67
CA PHE A 59 -3.56 3.06 8.60
C PHE A 59 -3.65 4.59 8.46
N ARG A 60 -2.51 5.29 8.42
CA ARG A 60 -2.48 6.75 8.25
C ARG A 60 -3.21 7.17 6.98
N LEU A 61 -2.93 6.51 5.85
CA LEU A 61 -3.57 6.80 4.57
C LEU A 61 -5.08 6.49 4.59
N THR A 62 -5.51 5.40 5.24
CA THR A 62 -6.94 5.11 5.42
C THR A 62 -7.65 6.24 6.19
N GLU A 63 -7.02 6.83 7.21
CA GLU A 63 -7.62 7.98 7.91
C GLU A 63 -7.63 9.26 7.06
N GLU A 64 -6.58 9.52 6.27
CA GLU A 64 -6.56 10.65 5.33
C GLU A 64 -7.66 10.54 4.27
N PHE A 65 -7.92 9.36 3.74
CA PHE A 65 -9.01 9.18 2.77
C PHE A 65 -10.40 9.42 3.36
N ARG A 66 -10.58 9.22 4.68
CA ARG A 66 -11.85 9.51 5.35
C ARG A 66 -12.16 10.99 5.46
N THR A 67 -11.16 11.86 5.30
CA THR A 67 -11.39 13.32 5.26
C THR A 67 -11.88 13.79 3.89
N LEU A 68 -11.88 12.91 2.88
CA LEU A 68 -12.39 13.22 1.55
C LEU A 68 -13.93 13.31 1.56
N PRO A 69 -14.54 14.03 0.60
CA PRO A 69 -15.99 14.11 0.47
C PRO A 69 -16.65 12.72 0.37
N ILE A 70 -17.85 12.57 0.94
CA ILE A 70 -18.57 11.27 1.07
C ILE A 70 -18.70 10.51 -0.25
N ASN A 71 -18.76 11.20 -1.39
CA ASN A 71 -18.90 10.60 -2.72
C ASN A 71 -17.60 10.54 -3.53
N HIS A 72 -16.45 10.76 -2.88
CA HIS A 72 -15.16 10.66 -3.55
C HIS A 72 -14.78 9.20 -3.75
N GLY A 73 -14.46 8.75 -4.97
CA GLY A 73 -14.17 7.34 -5.27
C GLY A 73 -12.92 6.72 -4.58
N SER A 74 -12.28 7.48 -3.69
CA SER A 74 -11.14 7.03 -2.87
C SER A 74 -11.52 6.82 -1.40
N THR A 75 -12.77 7.09 -1.00
CA THR A 75 -13.26 6.82 0.37
C THR A 75 -13.56 5.35 0.61
N GLU A 76 -13.64 4.55 -0.45
CA GLU A 76 -13.86 3.10 -0.36
C GLU A 76 -12.66 2.41 0.32
N ASP A 77 -12.92 1.68 1.40
CA ASP A 77 -11.90 0.88 2.11
C ASP A 77 -11.62 -0.41 1.33
N LYS A 78 -10.79 -0.30 0.28
CA LYS A 78 -10.50 -1.42 -0.63
C LYS A 78 -9.64 -2.51 -0.01
N LEU A 79 -8.78 -2.15 0.95
CA LEU A 79 -7.81 -3.07 1.55
C LEU A 79 -8.25 -3.59 2.91
N GLU A 80 -9.19 -2.93 3.59
CA GLU A 80 -9.73 -3.35 4.89
C GLU A 80 -8.60 -3.57 5.93
N VAL A 81 -7.62 -2.67 5.95
CA VAL A 81 -6.36 -2.82 6.72
C VAL A 81 -6.61 -3.08 8.20
N LYS A 82 -7.62 -2.41 8.77
CA LYS A 82 -8.05 -2.60 10.17
C LYS A 82 -8.52 -4.02 10.43
N LYS A 83 -9.33 -4.56 9.53
CA LYS A 83 -9.87 -5.92 9.61
C LYS A 83 -8.75 -6.96 9.48
N MET A 84 -7.84 -6.78 8.51
CA MET A 84 -6.65 -7.62 8.37
C MET A 84 -5.82 -7.64 9.67
N THR A 85 -5.66 -6.48 10.31
CA THR A 85 -4.90 -6.36 11.56
C THR A 85 -5.57 -7.11 12.72
N ILE A 86 -6.90 -7.01 12.84
CA ILE A 86 -7.65 -7.76 13.86
C ILE A 86 -7.49 -9.27 13.64
N TYR A 87 -7.64 -9.76 12.41
CA TYR A 87 -7.46 -11.19 12.12
C TYR A 87 -6.03 -11.66 12.35
N ALA A 88 -5.02 -10.85 12.01
CA ALA A 88 -3.63 -11.16 12.32
C ALA A 88 -3.40 -11.27 13.84
N MET A 89 -4.00 -10.40 14.66
CA MET A 89 -3.90 -10.50 16.11
C MET A 89 -4.63 -11.73 16.67
N GLN A 90 -5.81 -12.07 16.13
CA GLN A 90 -6.54 -13.28 16.52
C GLN A 90 -5.72 -14.54 16.23
N ASP A 91 -5.08 -14.62 15.07
CA ASP A 91 -4.19 -15.73 14.69
C ASP A 91 -2.99 -15.84 15.65
N VAL A 92 -2.37 -14.71 16.01
CA VAL A 92 -1.26 -14.67 16.98
C VAL A 92 -1.70 -15.17 18.36
N ILE A 93 -2.86 -14.71 18.85
CA ILE A 93 -3.40 -15.14 20.15
C ILE A 93 -3.65 -16.65 20.15
N GLY A 94 -4.32 -17.19 19.13
CA GLY A 94 -4.57 -18.63 19.02
C GLY A 94 -3.29 -19.45 19.07
N LYS A 95 -2.27 -19.05 18.29
CA LYS A 95 -0.96 -19.72 18.28
C LYS A 95 -0.25 -19.68 19.63
N LEU A 96 -0.35 -18.56 20.35
CA LEU A 96 0.25 -18.44 21.69
C LEU A 96 -0.48 -19.29 22.73
N GLU A 97 -1.81 -19.40 22.65
CA GLU A 97 -2.60 -20.26 23.52
C GLU A 97 -2.29 -21.74 23.30
N GLU A 98 -2.21 -22.18 22.04
CA GLU A 98 -1.79 -23.53 21.66
C GLU A 98 -0.37 -23.84 22.19
N ALA A 99 0.58 -22.95 21.94
CA ALA A 99 1.95 -23.11 22.42
C ALA A 99 1.98 -23.22 23.95
N ARG A 100 1.27 -22.34 24.67
CA ARG A 100 1.19 -22.36 26.14
C ARG A 100 0.66 -23.70 26.67
N ILE A 101 -0.37 -24.25 26.01
CA ILE A 101 -0.92 -25.57 26.35
C ILE A 101 0.15 -26.65 26.12
N SER A 102 0.81 -26.67 24.97
CA SER A 102 1.86 -27.65 24.67
C SER A 102 3.01 -27.62 25.69
N TYR A 103 3.45 -26.44 26.15
CA TYR A 103 4.47 -26.32 27.20
C TYR A 103 3.99 -26.73 28.59
N HIS A 104 2.69 -26.75 28.86
CA HIS A 104 2.14 -27.17 30.15
C HIS A 104 2.01 -28.70 30.26
N TYR A 105 1.92 -29.40 29.12
CA TYR A 105 1.79 -30.86 29.03
C TYR A 105 3.09 -31.57 28.62
N MET A 106 4.22 -30.87 28.64
CA MET A 106 5.58 -31.39 28.46
C MET A 106 6.34 -31.29 29.77
#